data_AF-A0A3S4YFB5-F1
#
_entry.id   AF-A0A3S4YFB5-F1
#
_cell.length_a   1.000
_cell.length_b   1.000
_cell.length_c   1.000
_cell.angle_alpha   90.00
_cell.angle_beta   90.00
_cell.angle_gamma   90.00
#
_symmetry.space_group_name_H-M   'P 1'
#
loop_
_entity.id
_entity.type
_entity.pdbx_description
1 polymer ?
#
loop_
_entity_poly.entity_id
_entity_poly.type
_entity_poly.pdbx_seq_one_letter_code
_entity_poly.pdbx_strand_id
1 'polypeptide(L)'
;MKPLLLMQTGDAPQMIQQEQDNFEQMFLKQGNIDADRVHIVHVLAGETPLPPEDYCGVVITGSAAMVTERLPWSERAAEWLRQAMQINLPIFGVCYGHQLLAYALGGEVGYHPQGMEVGTLEIELLPAARSDKRLATLPARFNVNLIHAQSVLTPPPGAEVLARSQQDACQILRYGDNALTTQFHPEFNGAIMQRYLSWLSELEPAKQQSYRLKQQQVSDTPFSQLLLQDFVASLGVQQALAGVG
;
A
#
# COMPACT_ATOMS: atom_id res chain seq x y z
N MET A 1 17.37 10.05 16.07
CA MET A 1 16.24 10.44 15.20
C MET A 1 15.10 9.46 15.45
N LYS A 2 13.84 9.89 15.34
CA LYS A 2 12.67 8.99 15.48
C LYS A 2 12.67 7.95 14.34
N PRO A 3 12.34 6.68 14.60
CA PRO A 3 12.25 5.67 13.56
C PRO A 3 11.03 5.89 12.66
N LEU A 4 11.03 5.27 11.48
CA LEU A 4 9.83 5.04 10.68
C LEU A 4 9.06 3.86 11.29
N LEU A 5 7.74 3.98 11.47
CA LEU A 5 6.90 2.82 11.77
C LEU A 5 6.61 2.05 10.48
N LEU A 6 6.90 0.74 10.46
CA LEU A 6 6.28 -0.18 9.51
C LEU A 6 5.18 -0.94 10.25
N MET A 7 3.93 -0.52 10.06
CA MET A 7 2.76 -1.15 10.65
C MET A 7 2.33 -2.33 9.79
N GLN A 8 2.76 -3.54 10.19
CA GLN A 8 2.47 -4.78 9.48
C GLN A 8 1.09 -5.30 9.85
N THR A 9 0.17 -5.25 8.89
CA THR A 9 -1.25 -5.60 9.05
C THR A 9 -1.57 -7.02 8.60
N GLY A 10 -0.59 -7.74 8.07
CA GLY A 10 -0.68 -9.14 7.66
C GLY A 10 0.62 -9.62 7.05
N ASP A 11 0.62 -10.86 6.59
CA ASP A 11 1.75 -11.49 5.92
C ASP A 11 1.39 -11.85 4.49
N ALA A 12 2.40 -11.97 3.63
CA ALA A 12 2.22 -12.56 2.30
C ALA A 12 1.72 -14.02 2.45
N PRO A 13 0.98 -14.58 1.47
CA PRO A 13 0.62 -16.00 1.47
C PRO A 13 1.85 -16.90 1.71
N GLN A 14 1.67 -17.99 2.46
CA GLN A 14 2.78 -18.86 2.89
C GLN A 14 3.62 -19.38 1.70
N MET A 15 2.99 -19.73 0.57
CA MET A 15 3.67 -20.13 -0.65
C MET A 15 4.64 -19.05 -1.16
N ILE A 16 4.24 -17.79 -1.04
CA ILE A 16 5.05 -16.65 -1.47
C ILE A 16 6.21 -16.44 -0.50
N GLN A 17 5.99 -16.55 0.82
CA GLN A 17 7.07 -16.47 1.81
C GLN A 17 8.15 -17.57 1.65
N GLN A 18 7.79 -18.73 1.12
CA GLN A 18 8.74 -19.83 0.91
C GLN A 18 9.71 -19.55 -0.24
N GLU A 19 9.28 -18.76 -1.22
CA GLU A 19 10.04 -18.48 -2.44
C GLU A 19 10.53 -17.03 -2.53
N GLN A 20 9.94 -16.13 -1.75
CA GLN A 20 10.12 -14.67 -1.77
C GLN A 20 10.07 -14.11 -0.34
N ASP A 21 10.39 -12.83 -0.23
CA ASP A 21 10.30 -12.03 0.98
C ASP A 21 8.87 -11.93 1.55
N ASN A 22 8.73 -11.79 2.88
CA ASN A 22 7.47 -11.33 3.49
C ASN A 22 7.29 -9.81 3.28
N PHE A 23 6.11 -9.26 3.60
CA PHE A 23 5.82 -7.83 3.37
C PHE A 23 6.89 -6.90 3.96
N GLU A 24 7.35 -7.13 5.19
CA GLU A 24 8.44 -6.34 5.79
C GLU A 24 9.63 -6.17 4.82
N GLN A 25 10.16 -7.28 4.31
CA GLN A 25 11.33 -7.32 3.46
C GLN A 25 11.04 -6.73 2.07
N MET A 26 9.83 -6.92 1.53
CA MET A 26 9.40 -6.27 0.29
C MET A 26 9.41 -4.75 0.42
N PHE A 27 8.85 -4.21 1.50
CA PHE A 27 8.85 -2.77 1.78
C PHE A 27 10.26 -2.22 1.99
N LEU A 28 11.10 -2.93 2.77
CA LEU A 28 12.47 -2.50 3.00
C LEU A 28 13.27 -2.41 1.69
N LYS A 29 13.18 -3.43 0.83
CA LYS A 29 13.90 -3.47 -0.44
C LYS A 29 13.35 -2.45 -1.44
N GLN A 30 12.04 -2.47 -1.70
CA GLN A 30 11.46 -1.63 -2.75
C GLN A 30 11.40 -0.15 -2.38
N GLY A 31 11.18 0.15 -1.10
CA GLY A 31 11.22 1.51 -0.56
C GLY A 31 12.62 2.03 -0.27
N ASN A 32 13.66 1.19 -0.43
CA ASN A 32 15.04 1.52 -0.05
C ASN A 32 15.16 1.99 1.41
N ILE A 33 14.43 1.35 2.32
CA ILE A 33 14.36 1.73 3.74
C ILE A 33 15.60 1.18 4.46
N ASP A 34 16.21 2.02 5.30
CA ASP A 34 17.28 1.63 6.20
C ASP A 34 16.71 0.80 7.37
N ALA A 35 17.17 -0.45 7.50
CA ALA A 35 16.70 -1.39 8.50
C ALA A 35 17.03 -0.94 9.94
N ASP A 36 18.03 -0.08 10.13
CA ASP A 36 18.36 0.49 11.44
C ASP A 36 17.48 1.70 11.81
N ARG A 37 16.66 2.16 10.85
CA ARG A 37 15.80 3.34 10.98
C ARG A 37 14.31 3.00 10.98
N VAL A 38 13.97 1.72 10.96
CA VAL A 38 12.59 1.23 10.97
C VAL A 38 12.26 0.50 12.26
N HIS A 39 11.05 0.69 12.76
CA HIS A 39 10.46 -0.09 13.84
C HIS A 39 9.27 -0.84 13.24
N ILE A 40 9.40 -2.17 13.13
CA ILE A 40 8.37 -3.04 12.56
C ILE A 40 7.46 -3.49 13.71
N VAL A 41 6.14 -3.36 13.51
CA VAL A 41 5.13 -3.72 14.51
C VAL A 41 4.05 -4.59 13.85
N HIS A 42 3.88 -5.81 14.34
CA HIS A 42 2.91 -6.79 13.85
C HIS A 42 1.59 -6.65 14.59
N VAL A 43 0.74 -5.72 14.13
CA VAL A 43 -0.54 -5.43 14.82
C VAL A 43 -1.50 -6.62 14.82
N LEU A 44 -1.43 -7.48 13.80
CA LEU A 44 -2.18 -8.74 13.72
C LEU A 44 -1.80 -9.69 14.87
N ALA A 45 -0.52 -9.73 15.25
CA ALA A 45 0.01 -10.55 16.34
C ALA A 45 -0.26 -9.94 17.74
N GLY A 46 -0.96 -8.79 17.79
CA GLY A 46 -1.28 -8.09 19.05
C GLY A 46 -0.21 -7.13 19.53
N GLU A 47 0.87 -6.93 18.77
CA GLU A 47 1.85 -5.89 19.08
C GLU A 47 1.23 -4.51 18.99
N THR A 48 1.72 -3.58 19.81
CA THR A 48 1.21 -2.21 19.88
C THR A 48 2.33 -1.24 19.53
N PRO A 49 2.14 -0.36 18.54
CA PRO A 49 3.13 0.66 18.24
C PRO A 49 3.28 1.65 19.40
N LEU A 50 4.41 2.34 19.43
CA LEU A 50 4.59 3.50 20.31
C LEU A 50 3.55 4.59 19.99
N PRO A 51 3.37 5.59 20.85
CA PRO A 51 2.58 6.77 20.51
C PRO A 51 3.03 7.40 19.16
N PRO A 52 2.11 7.95 18.35
CA PRO A 52 2.44 8.53 17.04
C PRO A 52 3.58 9.55 17.06
N GLU A 53 3.69 10.33 18.13
CA GLU A 53 4.75 11.31 18.32
C GLU A 53 6.15 10.70 18.42
N ASP A 54 6.30 9.39 18.67
CA ASP A 54 7.62 8.74 18.73
C ASP A 54 8.14 8.30 17.37
N TYR A 55 7.38 8.52 16.29
CA TYR A 55 7.76 8.18 14.92
C TYR A 55 8.01 9.43 14.06
N CYS A 56 8.80 9.26 13.00
CA CYS A 56 8.94 10.28 11.95
C CYS A 56 7.88 10.14 10.84
N GLY A 57 7.23 8.98 10.75
CA GLY A 57 6.19 8.65 9.79
C GLY A 57 5.75 7.20 9.96
N VAL A 58 4.76 6.78 9.19
CA VAL A 58 4.28 5.40 9.16
C VAL A 58 4.06 4.91 7.73
N VAL A 59 4.49 3.68 7.45
CA VAL A 59 4.04 2.87 6.32
C VAL A 59 3.09 1.79 6.83
N ILE A 60 1.93 1.65 6.22
CA ILE A 60 0.91 0.66 6.60
C ILE A 60 0.81 -0.36 5.47
N THR A 61 1.09 -1.62 5.76
CA THR A 61 1.15 -2.68 4.74
C THR A 61 -0.25 -3.10 4.27
N GLY A 62 -0.27 -3.89 3.19
CA GLY A 62 -1.42 -4.71 2.83
C GLY A 62 -1.68 -5.84 3.85
N SER A 63 -2.83 -6.50 3.69
CA SER A 63 -3.25 -7.66 4.50
C SER A 63 -4.17 -8.55 3.68
N ALA A 64 -4.24 -9.84 4.04
CA ALA A 64 -5.27 -10.75 3.56
C ALA A 64 -6.62 -10.58 4.30
N ALA A 65 -6.64 -9.86 5.42
CA ALA A 65 -7.85 -9.54 6.16
C ALA A 65 -8.72 -8.50 5.43
N MET A 66 -9.99 -8.43 5.79
CA MET A 66 -10.92 -7.44 5.22
C MET A 66 -11.22 -6.35 6.26
N VAL A 67 -11.15 -5.07 5.88
CA VAL A 67 -11.44 -3.96 6.80
C VAL A 67 -12.87 -4.08 7.36
N THR A 68 -13.80 -4.58 6.55
CA THR A 68 -15.20 -4.79 6.96
C THR A 68 -15.39 -5.84 8.05
N GLU A 69 -14.39 -6.71 8.30
CA GLU A 69 -14.45 -7.68 9.42
C GLU A 69 -14.28 -6.99 10.77
N ARG A 70 -13.76 -5.76 10.80
CA ARG A 70 -13.60 -4.93 12.01
C ARG A 70 -12.93 -5.70 13.16
N LEU A 71 -11.90 -6.47 12.82
CA LEU A 71 -11.17 -7.27 13.80
C LEU A 71 -10.59 -6.35 14.89
N PRO A 72 -10.49 -6.80 16.16
CA PRO A 72 -10.08 -5.93 17.27
C PRO A 72 -8.74 -5.22 17.07
N TRP A 73 -7.77 -5.87 16.42
CA TRP A 73 -6.49 -5.25 16.09
C TRP A 73 -6.62 -4.16 15.02
N SER A 74 -7.55 -4.33 14.07
CA SER A 74 -7.82 -3.38 13.00
C SER A 74 -8.45 -2.10 13.56
N GLU A 75 -9.42 -2.24 14.46
CA GLU A 75 -10.04 -1.07 15.12
C GLU A 75 -9.03 -0.32 16.01
N ARG A 76 -8.11 -1.02 16.69
CA ARG A 76 -7.01 -0.38 17.43
C ARG A 76 -6.04 0.35 16.51
N ALA A 77 -5.68 -0.26 15.37
CA ALA A 77 -4.84 0.39 14.37
C ALA A 77 -5.53 1.63 13.76
N ALA A 78 -6.84 1.54 13.46
CA ALA A 78 -7.63 2.68 12.99
C ALA A 78 -7.64 3.83 14.01
N GLU A 79 -7.75 3.52 15.30
CA GLU A 79 -7.67 4.53 16.36
C GLU A 79 -6.28 5.18 16.43
N TRP A 80 -5.22 4.40 16.36
CA TRP A 80 -3.85 4.93 16.30
C TRP A 80 -3.66 5.85 15.08
N LEU A 81 -4.22 5.48 13.92
CA LEU A 81 -4.16 6.30 12.70
C LEU A 81 -4.92 7.62 12.85
N ARG A 82 -6.06 7.64 13.57
CA ARG A 82 -6.74 8.90 13.90
C ARG A 82 -5.85 9.83 14.72
N GLN A 83 -5.12 9.29 15.70
CA GLN A 83 -4.19 10.07 16.52
C GLN A 83 -2.99 10.58 15.69
N ALA A 84 -2.44 9.73 14.81
CA ALA A 84 -1.38 10.12 13.88
C ALA A 84 -1.81 11.27 12.94
N MET A 85 -3.05 11.22 12.44
CA MET A 85 -3.62 12.28 11.61
C MET A 85 -3.79 13.60 12.37
N GLN A 86 -4.12 13.58 13.67
CA GLN A 86 -4.26 14.80 14.49
C GLN A 86 -2.96 15.58 14.63
N ILE A 87 -1.81 14.90 14.61
CA ILE A 87 -0.49 15.53 14.68
C ILE A 87 0.16 15.74 13.30
N ASN A 88 -0.59 15.52 12.21
CA ASN A 88 -0.13 15.62 10.82
C ASN A 88 1.12 14.75 10.55
N LEU A 89 1.19 13.56 11.17
CA LEU A 89 2.26 12.59 10.94
C LEU A 89 2.27 12.18 9.46
N PRO A 90 3.44 12.05 8.81
CA PRO A 90 3.52 11.47 7.48
C PRO A 90 3.02 10.02 7.44
N ILE A 91 2.08 9.73 6.54
CA ILE A 91 1.48 8.39 6.38
C ILE A 91 1.57 7.93 4.92
N PHE A 92 2.00 6.68 4.74
CA PHE A 92 1.89 5.97 3.47
C PHE A 92 1.14 4.64 3.66
N GLY A 93 -0.07 4.54 3.14
CA GLY A 93 -0.91 3.35 3.30
C GLY A 93 -1.03 2.56 2.00
N VAL A 94 -0.86 1.25 2.05
CA VAL A 94 -0.90 0.36 0.87
C VAL A 94 -2.02 -0.66 0.99
N CYS A 95 -2.84 -0.79 -0.05
CA CYS A 95 -3.93 -1.77 -0.15
C CYS A 95 -4.84 -1.78 1.09
N TYR A 96 -4.65 -2.72 2.03
CA TYR A 96 -5.34 -2.71 3.31
C TYR A 96 -5.09 -1.42 4.11
N GLY A 97 -3.86 -0.91 4.15
CA GLY A 97 -3.55 0.37 4.80
C GLY A 97 -4.23 1.57 4.15
N HIS A 98 -4.43 1.53 2.83
CA HIS A 98 -5.21 2.54 2.11
C HIS A 98 -6.69 2.53 2.54
N GLN A 99 -7.27 1.34 2.61
CA GLN A 99 -8.64 1.12 3.04
C GLN A 99 -8.84 1.46 4.52
N LEU A 100 -7.91 1.03 5.39
CA LEU A 100 -7.99 1.22 6.83
C LEU A 100 -7.96 2.71 7.19
N LEU A 101 -7.08 3.50 6.56
CA LEU A 101 -7.05 4.95 6.81
C LEU A 101 -8.33 5.63 6.33
N ALA A 102 -8.84 5.26 5.14
CA ALA A 102 -10.11 5.78 4.65
C ALA A 102 -11.26 5.49 5.63
N TYR A 103 -11.37 4.25 6.09
CA TYR A 103 -12.34 3.82 7.09
C TYR A 103 -12.18 4.56 8.42
N ALA A 104 -10.96 4.68 8.94
CA ALA A 104 -10.67 5.36 10.21
C ALA A 104 -11.14 6.82 10.22
N LEU A 105 -11.12 7.46 9.05
CA LEU A 105 -11.53 8.86 8.82
C LEU A 105 -12.99 9.01 8.35
N GLY A 106 -13.78 7.92 8.38
CA GLY A 106 -15.22 7.95 8.10
C GLY A 106 -15.61 7.70 6.64
N GLY A 107 -14.70 7.11 5.84
CA GLY A 107 -14.99 6.62 4.50
C GLY A 107 -15.69 5.26 4.53
N GLU A 108 -16.28 4.89 3.40
CA GLU A 108 -16.93 3.60 3.22
C GLU A 108 -15.98 2.64 2.50
N VAL A 109 -15.73 1.48 3.12
CA VAL A 109 -14.93 0.39 2.55
C VAL A 109 -15.80 -0.84 2.43
N GLY A 110 -15.69 -1.54 1.31
CA GLY A 110 -16.44 -2.76 1.08
C GLY A 110 -15.88 -3.57 -0.08
N TYR A 111 -16.51 -4.71 -0.38
CA TYR A 111 -16.16 -5.50 -1.55
C TYR A 111 -16.35 -4.69 -2.83
N HIS A 112 -15.34 -4.75 -3.70
CA HIS A 112 -15.38 -4.03 -4.95
C HIS A 112 -16.57 -4.57 -5.80
N PRO A 113 -17.51 -3.72 -6.25
CA PRO A 113 -18.76 -4.19 -6.88
C PRO A 113 -18.57 -5.02 -8.15
N GLN A 114 -17.44 -4.84 -8.84
CA GLN A 114 -17.08 -5.58 -10.06
C GLN A 114 -16.19 -6.79 -9.79
N GLY A 115 -15.99 -7.16 -8.51
CA GLY A 115 -15.06 -8.18 -8.09
C GLY A 115 -13.61 -7.67 -7.99
N MET A 116 -12.70 -8.60 -7.73
CA MET A 116 -11.28 -8.34 -7.44
C MET A 116 -10.52 -7.79 -8.66
N GLU A 117 -9.83 -6.67 -8.48
CA GLU A 117 -8.76 -6.26 -9.39
C GLU A 117 -7.47 -7.02 -9.04
N VAL A 118 -6.83 -7.57 -10.07
CA VAL A 118 -5.60 -8.34 -9.89
C VAL A 118 -4.74 -8.32 -11.14
N GLY A 119 -3.42 -8.20 -10.97
CA GLY A 119 -2.41 -8.19 -12.03
C GLY A 119 -1.73 -6.83 -12.17
N THR A 120 -0.90 -6.68 -13.21
CA THR A 120 -0.33 -5.39 -13.59
C THR A 120 -1.31 -4.66 -14.51
N LEU A 121 -1.92 -3.58 -14.03
CA LEU A 121 -2.94 -2.82 -14.75
C LEU A 121 -2.58 -1.33 -14.83
N GLU A 122 -3.10 -0.63 -15.83
CA GLU A 122 -2.93 0.81 -15.98
C GLU A 122 -3.88 1.57 -15.05
N ILE A 123 -3.36 2.61 -14.37
CA ILE A 123 -4.16 3.64 -13.70
C ILE A 123 -3.97 4.99 -14.38
N GLU A 124 -4.92 5.89 -14.18
CA GLU A 124 -4.83 7.27 -14.64
C GLU A 124 -4.90 8.27 -13.50
N LEU A 125 -4.02 9.26 -13.54
CA LEU A 125 -4.02 10.40 -12.64
C LEU A 125 -5.18 11.34 -13.00
N LEU A 126 -5.90 11.78 -11.97
CA LEU A 126 -6.99 12.74 -12.09
C LEU A 126 -6.44 14.18 -12.12
N PRO A 127 -7.23 15.17 -12.58
CA PRO A 127 -6.79 16.57 -12.63
C PRO A 127 -6.22 17.10 -11.30
N ALA A 128 -6.77 16.67 -10.17
CA ALA A 128 -6.31 17.03 -8.82
C ALA A 128 -4.86 16.60 -8.53
N ALA A 129 -4.37 15.51 -9.15
CA ALA A 129 -3.00 15.05 -8.98
C ALA A 129 -1.94 16.01 -9.55
N ARG A 130 -2.33 16.95 -10.43
CA ARG A 130 -1.37 17.90 -11.04
C ARG A 130 -0.79 18.90 -10.05
N SER A 131 -1.53 19.22 -8.99
CA SER A 131 -1.06 20.08 -7.89
C SER A 131 -0.34 19.31 -6.79
N ASP A 132 -0.34 17.98 -6.86
CA ASP A 132 0.25 17.12 -5.84
C ASP A 132 1.77 17.03 -6.03
N LYS A 133 2.55 17.43 -5.01
CA LYS A 133 4.01 17.50 -5.07
C LYS A 133 4.69 16.16 -5.39
N ARG A 134 4.04 15.03 -5.11
CA ARG A 134 4.60 13.67 -5.31
C ARG A 134 4.11 13.03 -6.61
N LEU A 135 3.02 13.53 -7.19
CA LEU A 135 2.44 13.00 -8.43
C LEU A 135 2.67 13.91 -9.64
N ALA A 136 2.96 15.20 -9.44
CA ALA A 136 3.01 16.19 -10.52
C ALA A 136 4.05 15.88 -11.62
N THR A 137 5.08 15.10 -11.30
CA THR A 137 6.14 14.69 -12.25
C THR A 137 5.90 13.33 -12.87
N LEU A 138 4.90 12.58 -12.40
CA LEU A 138 4.57 11.26 -12.94
C LEU A 138 3.80 11.38 -14.26
N PRO A 139 3.89 10.38 -15.14
CA PRO A 139 3.06 10.33 -16.34
C PRO A 139 1.57 10.30 -15.97
N ALA A 140 0.71 10.83 -16.84
CA ALA A 140 -0.73 10.85 -16.61
C ALA A 140 -1.34 9.46 -16.48
N ARG A 141 -0.67 8.44 -17.04
CA ARG A 141 -1.04 7.03 -16.96
C ARG A 141 0.19 6.17 -16.77
N PHE A 142 0.09 5.15 -15.93
CA PHE A 142 1.17 4.18 -15.71
C PHE A 142 0.63 2.87 -15.13
N ASN A 143 1.43 1.82 -15.28
CA ASN A 143 1.12 0.50 -14.76
C ASN A 143 1.46 0.37 -13.28
N VAL A 144 0.59 -0.33 -12.55
CA VAL A 144 0.72 -0.67 -11.12
C VAL A 144 0.35 -2.13 -10.89
N ASN A 145 0.86 -2.73 -9.81
CA ASN A 145 0.51 -4.09 -9.39
C ASN A 145 -0.66 -4.06 -8.41
N LEU A 146 -1.73 -4.78 -8.74
CA LEU A 146 -2.98 -4.82 -7.98
C LEU A 146 -3.29 -6.23 -7.52
N ILE A 147 -3.82 -6.35 -6.29
CA ILE A 147 -4.52 -7.53 -5.79
C ILE A 147 -5.41 -7.12 -4.61
N HIS A 148 -6.69 -6.87 -4.86
CA HIS A 148 -7.63 -6.50 -3.79
C HIS A 148 -9.07 -6.89 -4.10
N ALA A 149 -9.76 -7.44 -3.10
CA ALA A 149 -11.18 -7.75 -3.18
C ALA A 149 -12.06 -6.63 -2.62
N GLN A 150 -11.51 -5.80 -1.73
CA GLN A 150 -12.17 -4.61 -1.18
C GLN A 150 -11.59 -3.33 -1.76
N SER A 151 -12.34 -2.25 -1.64
CA SER A 151 -11.98 -0.92 -2.11
C SER A 151 -12.61 0.15 -1.22
N VAL A 152 -12.07 1.37 -1.28
CA VAL A 152 -12.74 2.56 -0.77
C VAL A 152 -13.87 2.94 -1.72
N LEU A 153 -15.09 2.57 -1.36
CA LEU A 153 -16.31 2.84 -2.15
C LEU A 153 -16.68 4.32 -2.10
N THR A 154 -16.52 4.94 -0.92
CA THR A 154 -16.73 6.37 -0.70
C THR A 154 -15.55 6.93 0.07
N PRO A 155 -14.77 7.88 -0.48
CA PRO A 155 -13.67 8.50 0.25
C PRO A 155 -14.18 9.30 1.45
N PRO A 156 -13.43 9.37 2.57
CA PRO A 156 -13.84 10.16 3.73
C PRO A 156 -13.85 11.66 3.41
N PRO A 157 -14.59 12.47 4.19
CA PRO A 157 -14.57 13.91 4.04
C PRO A 157 -13.16 14.49 4.09
N GLY A 158 -12.86 15.38 3.14
CA GLY A 158 -11.55 16.06 3.04
C GLY A 158 -10.44 15.25 2.39
N ALA A 159 -10.68 14.00 2.00
CA ALA A 159 -9.73 13.26 1.15
C ALA A 159 -9.88 13.66 -0.32
N GLU A 160 -8.76 13.81 -1.02
CA GLU A 160 -8.72 14.03 -2.45
C GLU A 160 -8.43 12.73 -3.19
N VAL A 161 -9.24 12.44 -4.21
CA VAL A 161 -9.01 11.30 -5.10
C VAL A 161 -8.08 11.74 -6.23
N LEU A 162 -6.92 11.11 -6.32
CA LEU A 162 -5.84 11.53 -7.23
C LEU A 162 -5.62 10.57 -8.39
N ALA A 163 -6.08 9.33 -8.31
CA ALA A 163 -6.00 8.38 -9.40
C ALA A 163 -7.14 7.37 -9.37
N ARG A 164 -7.43 6.80 -10.53
CA ARG A 164 -8.40 5.70 -10.71
C ARG A 164 -7.87 4.65 -11.69
N SER A 165 -8.40 3.43 -11.61
CA SER A 165 -8.26 2.41 -12.64
C SER A 165 -9.50 2.42 -13.54
N GLN A 166 -9.59 1.46 -14.46
CA GLN A 166 -10.82 1.25 -15.21
C GLN A 166 -11.99 0.78 -14.31
N GLN A 167 -11.71 0.03 -13.23
CA GLN A 167 -12.74 -0.59 -12.40
C GLN A 167 -12.96 0.14 -11.07
N ASP A 168 -11.91 0.71 -10.49
CA ASP A 168 -11.91 1.33 -9.16
C ASP A 168 -11.61 2.84 -9.25
N ALA A 169 -12.46 3.64 -8.59
CA ALA A 169 -12.37 5.10 -8.60
C ALA A 169 -11.30 5.66 -7.67
N CYS A 170 -10.80 4.89 -6.70
CA CYS A 170 -10.02 5.36 -5.55
C CYS A 170 -8.62 4.72 -5.49
N GLN A 171 -7.83 4.80 -6.57
CA GLN A 171 -6.50 4.16 -6.61
C GLN A 171 -5.44 4.90 -5.80
N ILE A 172 -5.53 6.23 -5.71
CA ILE A 172 -4.67 7.06 -4.86
C ILE A 172 -5.55 8.06 -4.10
N LEU A 173 -5.39 8.13 -2.78
CA LEU A 173 -6.04 9.11 -1.92
C LEU A 173 -5.00 9.97 -1.20
N ARG A 174 -5.26 11.27 -1.12
CA ARG A 174 -4.48 12.25 -0.37
C ARG A 174 -5.30 12.79 0.80
N TYR A 175 -4.67 12.89 1.96
CA TYR A 175 -5.26 13.41 3.19
C TYR A 175 -4.36 14.53 3.74
N GLY A 176 -4.80 15.78 3.60
CA GLY A 176 -3.97 16.93 3.94
C GLY A 176 -2.62 16.92 3.23
N ASP A 177 -1.57 17.44 3.87
CA ASP A 177 -0.27 17.62 3.23
C ASP A 177 0.63 16.36 3.28
N ASN A 178 0.50 15.56 4.33
CA ASN A 178 1.52 14.56 4.71
C ASN A 178 1.08 13.10 4.56
N ALA A 179 -0.20 12.82 4.28
CA ALA A 179 -0.70 11.46 4.14
C ALA A 179 -1.16 11.15 2.71
N LEU A 180 -0.60 10.08 2.12
CA LEU A 180 -0.90 9.61 0.77
C LEU A 180 -1.06 8.08 0.82
N THR A 181 -2.10 7.53 0.21
CA THR A 181 -2.32 6.08 0.20
C THR A 181 -2.61 5.55 -1.19
N THR A 182 -2.24 4.30 -1.44
CA THR A 182 -2.39 3.63 -2.74
C THR A 182 -3.17 2.32 -2.56
N GLN A 183 -4.14 2.05 -3.44
CA GLN A 183 -4.84 0.77 -3.46
C GLN A 183 -3.96 -0.34 -4.08
N PHE A 184 -3.04 0.04 -4.96
CA PHE A 184 -2.01 -0.83 -5.53
C PHE A 184 -0.79 -1.02 -4.62
N HIS A 185 0.07 -1.96 -5.01
CA HIS A 185 1.24 -2.44 -4.27
C HIS A 185 2.56 -1.89 -4.86
N PRO A 186 3.07 -0.74 -4.39
CA PRO A 186 4.39 -0.23 -4.79
C PRO A 186 5.56 -1.06 -4.28
N GLU A 187 5.33 -1.92 -3.29
CA GLU A 187 6.27 -2.92 -2.78
C GLU A 187 6.33 -4.19 -3.63
N PHE A 188 5.50 -4.33 -4.67
CA PHE A 188 5.56 -5.47 -5.58
C PHE A 188 6.37 -5.14 -6.84
N ASN A 189 7.26 -6.05 -7.23
CA ASN A 189 7.84 -6.10 -8.57
C ASN A 189 7.11 -7.11 -9.46
N GLY A 190 7.50 -7.20 -10.73
CA GLY A 190 6.89 -8.15 -11.67
C GLY A 190 7.03 -9.61 -11.21
N ALA A 191 8.16 -9.99 -10.62
CA ALA A 191 8.38 -11.36 -10.15
C ALA A 191 7.41 -11.74 -9.02
N ILE A 192 7.16 -10.85 -8.05
CA ILE A 192 6.18 -11.06 -6.98
C ILE A 192 4.78 -11.19 -7.57
N MET A 193 4.39 -10.30 -8.50
CA MET A 193 3.06 -10.36 -9.11
C MET A 193 2.84 -11.65 -9.91
N GLN A 194 3.87 -12.16 -10.61
CA GLN A 194 3.80 -13.47 -11.28
C GLN A 194 3.46 -14.59 -10.30
N ARG A 195 4.06 -14.59 -9.10
CA ARG A 195 3.83 -15.60 -8.07
C ARG A 195 2.43 -15.55 -7.50
N TYR A 196 1.93 -14.35 -7.21
CA TYR A 196 0.53 -14.17 -6.79
C TYR A 196 -0.46 -14.69 -7.84
N LEU A 197 -0.23 -14.43 -9.12
CA LEU A 197 -1.09 -14.96 -10.19
C LEU A 197 -0.99 -16.49 -10.32
N SER A 198 0.18 -17.09 -10.12
CA SER A 198 0.33 -18.55 -10.06
C SER A 198 -0.44 -19.15 -8.89
N TRP A 199 -0.29 -18.57 -7.70
CA TRP A 199 -1.00 -19.00 -6.50
C TRP A 199 -2.52 -18.92 -6.67
N LEU A 200 -3.04 -17.80 -7.19
CA LEU A 200 -4.47 -17.65 -7.49
C LEU A 200 -4.97 -18.64 -8.55
N SER A 201 -4.12 -19.00 -9.52
CA SER A 201 -4.44 -20.02 -10.53
C SER A 201 -4.64 -21.41 -9.95
N GLU A 202 -3.95 -21.73 -8.85
CA GLU A 202 -4.11 -22.99 -8.13
C GLU A 202 -5.33 -22.98 -7.22
N LEU A 203 -5.58 -21.86 -6.53
CA LEU A 203 -6.74 -21.70 -5.64
C LEU A 203 -8.08 -21.65 -6.37
N GLU A 204 -8.11 -21.08 -7.58
CA GLU A 204 -9.33 -20.94 -8.36
C GLU A 204 -9.17 -21.56 -9.77
N PRO A 205 -9.19 -22.90 -9.89
CA PRO A 205 -8.98 -23.58 -11.18
C PRO A 205 -9.92 -23.10 -12.29
N ALA A 206 -11.15 -22.69 -11.93
CA ALA A 206 -12.13 -22.14 -12.87
C ALA A 206 -11.71 -20.82 -13.52
N LYS A 207 -10.80 -20.04 -12.89
CA LYS A 207 -10.26 -18.77 -13.40
C LYS A 207 -8.82 -18.90 -13.92
N GLN A 208 -8.25 -20.10 -13.93
CA GLN A 208 -6.85 -20.33 -14.29
C GLN A 208 -6.45 -19.72 -15.64
N GLN A 209 -7.31 -19.83 -16.67
CA GLN A 209 -7.02 -19.23 -17.98
C GLN A 209 -6.93 -17.70 -17.91
N SER A 210 -7.81 -17.05 -17.15
CA SER A 210 -7.79 -15.60 -16.94
C SER A 210 -6.49 -15.16 -16.26
N TYR A 211 -6.06 -15.87 -15.22
CA TYR A 211 -4.80 -15.55 -14.53
C TYR A 211 -3.58 -15.76 -15.41
N ARG A 212 -3.52 -16.84 -16.22
CA ARG A 212 -2.43 -17.03 -17.20
C ARG A 212 -2.34 -15.91 -18.23
N LEU A 213 -3.46 -15.35 -18.68
CA LEU A 213 -3.45 -14.19 -19.57
C LEU A 213 -2.88 -12.96 -18.87
N LYS A 214 -3.24 -12.74 -17.60
CA LYS A 214 -2.68 -11.65 -16.80
C LYS A 214 -1.18 -11.81 -16.56
N GLN A 215 -0.68 -13.05 -16.40
CA GLN A 215 0.76 -13.33 -16.26
C GLN A 215 1.57 -12.87 -17.47
N GLN A 216 1.00 -12.89 -18.67
CA GLN A 216 1.67 -12.41 -19.88
C GLN A 216 1.83 -10.88 -19.93
N GLN A 217 1.07 -10.16 -19.10
CA GLN A 217 1.07 -8.69 -19.05
C GLN A 217 1.85 -8.14 -17.85
N VAL A 218 2.37 -9.01 -16.98
CA VAL A 218 3.09 -8.59 -15.79
C VAL A 218 4.36 -7.86 -16.17
N SER A 219 4.58 -6.71 -15.53
CA SER A 219 5.80 -5.92 -15.68
C SER A 219 6.24 -5.35 -14.34
N ASP A 220 7.46 -4.85 -14.28
CA ASP A 220 7.85 -3.95 -13.22
C ASP A 220 7.07 -2.63 -13.32
N THR A 221 6.89 -1.97 -12.18
CA THR A 221 6.06 -0.77 -12.03
C THR A 221 6.88 0.35 -11.38
N PRO A 222 7.88 0.92 -12.09
CA PRO A 222 8.86 1.83 -11.49
C PRO A 222 8.22 3.12 -10.95
N PHE A 223 7.18 3.65 -11.59
CA PHE A 223 6.47 4.83 -11.09
C PHE A 223 5.71 4.57 -9.79
N SER A 224 5.16 3.37 -9.63
CA SER A 224 4.56 2.93 -8.37
C SER A 224 5.62 2.87 -7.27
N GLN A 225 6.77 2.25 -7.56
CA GLN A 225 7.89 2.13 -6.63
C GLN A 225 8.44 3.51 -6.20
N LEU A 226 8.57 4.45 -7.14
CA LEU A 226 9.04 5.80 -6.86
C LEU A 226 8.18 6.51 -5.79
N LEU A 227 6.87 6.28 -5.74
CA LEU A 227 6.01 6.88 -4.71
C LEU A 227 6.40 6.46 -3.29
N LEU A 228 6.73 5.18 -3.11
CA LEU A 228 7.20 4.65 -1.84
C LEU A 228 8.60 5.20 -1.51
N GLN A 229 9.50 5.19 -2.48
CA GLN A 229 10.87 5.70 -2.31
C GLN A 229 10.90 7.19 -1.97
N ASP A 230 10.09 8.01 -2.64
CA ASP A 230 9.98 9.44 -2.37
C ASP A 230 9.39 9.70 -0.97
N PHE A 231 8.46 8.86 -0.51
CA PHE A 231 7.99 8.92 0.87
C PHE A 231 9.11 8.65 1.86
N VAL A 232 9.84 7.55 1.69
CA VAL A 232 10.96 7.17 2.55
C VAL A 232 12.05 8.24 2.53
N ALA A 233 12.42 8.74 1.35
CA ALA A 233 13.41 9.80 1.17
C ALA A 233 13.02 11.11 1.86
N SER A 234 11.73 11.47 1.82
CA SER A 234 11.22 12.68 2.50
C SER A 234 11.37 12.64 4.02
N LEU A 235 11.54 11.45 4.60
CA LEU A 235 11.75 11.24 6.04
C LEU A 235 13.22 11.09 6.44
N GLY A 236 14.14 10.98 5.47
CA GLY A 236 15.56 10.76 5.75
C GLY A 236 15.83 9.39 6.40
N VAL A 237 15.06 8.37 6.02
CA VAL A 237 15.16 6.98 6.52
C VAL A 237 15.53 5.97 5.42
N GLN A 238 15.96 6.46 4.25
CA GLN A 238 16.49 5.63 3.18
C GLN A 238 17.91 5.14 3.48
N GLN A 239 18.31 4.00 2.90
CA GLN A 239 19.69 3.53 2.96
C GLN A 239 20.63 4.59 2.39
N ALA A 240 21.79 4.76 3.03
CA ALA A 240 22.85 5.58 2.46
C ALA A 240 23.25 4.99 1.10
N LEU A 241 23.45 5.84 0.10
CA LEU A 241 24.07 5.41 -1.15
C LEU A 241 25.38 4.73 -0.79
N ALA A 242 25.52 3.44 -1.10
CA ALA A 242 26.78 2.73 -0.95
C ALA A 242 27.83 3.56 -1.70
N GLY A 243 28.77 4.14 -0.95
CA GLY A 243 29.84 4.93 -1.53
C GLY A 243 30.50 4.08 -2.62
N VAL A 244 30.51 4.60 -3.85
CA VAL A 244 31.35 4.04 -4.92
C VAL A 244 32.79 4.24 -4.44
N GLY A 245 33.33 3.23 -3.77
CA GLY A 245 34.73 3.12 -3.41
C GLY A 245 35.57 2.71 -4.61
#